data_AF-A0A5D3B012-F1
#
_entry.id   AF-A0A5D3B012-F1
#
_cell.length_a   1.000
_cell.length_b   1.000
_cell.length_c   1.000
_cell.angle_alpha   90.00
_cell.angle_beta   90.00
_cell.angle_gamma   90.00
#
_symmetry.space_group_name_H-M   'P 1'
#
loop_
_entity.id
_entity.type
_entity.pdbx_description
1 polymer ?
#
loop_
_entity_poly.entity_id
_entity_poly.type
_entity_poly.pdbx_seq_one_letter_code
_entity_poly.pdbx_strand_id
1 'polypeptide(L)'
;MSIIPEAVRFCFPAAPIGSAANPDLPLYTRNDSTIPKGRGKVRNEEEESVAATVKATYKTVFASYAIDWIFIFALWGLLVVLNRSGGHKREFSLNDISIQHSFAEHERVPPHLLAFVSIGIPLIVLVPISVFIARNAWDTHNAVVGVLMSYTMAGVVTQIIKMSVGRPRPDLISRCLPVAGATDSPVFGLSTVDICTNTDLFILNDGFKSFPSGHSSLSFAGLGFLSLYLAGKMHLWDIRGHRTRAWAALSPLLGGAMVAISRTADNRHHWQDVLIGSLLGLFVAWVSYRTYYPRLTHRQCHLPLAPRADPDAFEDFDLDGAGGTVAREGVRLLSEEP
;
A
#
# COMPACT_ATOMS: atom_id res chain seq x y z
N MET A 1 39.49 2.65 -3.74
CA MET A 1 38.25 2.81 -4.53
C MET A 1 37.27 1.78 -4.00
N SER A 2 36.24 2.22 -3.27
CA SER A 2 35.40 1.33 -2.46
C SER A 2 34.48 0.49 -3.36
N ILE A 3 34.43 -0.83 -3.15
CA ILE A 3 33.57 -1.78 -3.89
C ILE A 3 32.08 -1.52 -3.60
N ILE A 4 31.79 -0.92 -2.44
CA ILE A 4 30.43 -0.62 -1.95
C ILE A 4 29.70 0.38 -2.88
N PRO A 5 30.28 1.51 -3.30
CA PRO A 5 29.68 2.43 -4.27
C PRO A 5 29.26 1.79 -5.59
N GLU A 6 30.03 0.84 -6.14
CA GLU A 6 29.70 0.21 -7.41
C GLU A 6 28.52 -0.76 -7.28
N ALA A 7 28.48 -1.55 -6.21
CA ALA A 7 27.34 -2.42 -5.92
C ALA A 7 26.06 -1.62 -5.66
N VAL A 8 26.15 -0.53 -4.90
CA VAL A 8 25.03 0.38 -4.66
C VAL A 8 24.56 1.02 -5.96
N ARG A 9 25.47 1.49 -6.82
CA ARG A 9 25.12 2.06 -8.13
C ARG A 9 24.51 1.02 -9.08
N PHE A 10 24.92 -0.24 -8.98
CA PHE A 10 24.32 -1.33 -9.74
C PHE A 10 22.89 -1.62 -9.30
N CYS A 11 22.59 -1.65 -8.00
CA CYS A 11 21.24 -1.87 -7.51
C CYS A 11 20.36 -0.63 -7.66
N PHE A 12 20.91 0.56 -7.38
CA PHE A 12 20.22 1.85 -7.32
C PHE A 12 20.93 2.85 -8.24
N PRO A 13 20.60 2.88 -9.54
CA PRO A 13 21.31 3.70 -10.53
C PRO A 13 21.18 5.20 -10.30
N ALA A 14 20.14 5.63 -9.56
CA ALA A 14 19.87 7.03 -9.22
C ALA A 14 20.37 7.44 -7.83
N ALA A 15 21.10 6.57 -7.12
CA ALA A 15 21.62 6.92 -5.79
C ALA A 15 22.68 8.04 -5.88
N PRO A 16 22.54 9.14 -5.10
CA PRO A 16 23.56 10.18 -5.03
C PRO A 16 24.81 9.66 -4.29
N ILE A 17 25.93 9.52 -5.01
CA ILE A 17 27.21 9.03 -4.48
C ILE A 17 28.28 10.14 -4.64
N GLY A 18 29.14 10.31 -3.63
CA GLY A 18 30.27 11.26 -3.70
C GLY A 18 29.86 12.71 -3.45
N SER A 19 30.47 13.66 -4.16
CA SER A 19 30.22 15.11 -4.01
C SER A 19 28.80 15.56 -4.39
N ALA A 20 28.07 14.73 -5.13
CA ALA A 20 26.65 14.94 -5.45
C ALA A 20 25.71 14.58 -4.29
N ALA A 21 26.22 13.98 -3.22
CA ALA A 21 25.43 13.55 -2.06
C ALA A 21 25.33 14.67 -1.01
N ASN A 22 24.84 15.85 -1.42
CA ASN A 22 24.62 16.98 -0.52
C ASN A 22 23.34 16.72 0.32
N PRO A 23 23.45 16.59 1.66
CA PRO A 23 22.29 16.38 2.54
C PRO A 23 21.36 17.60 2.64
N ASP A 24 21.80 18.77 2.18
CA ASP A 24 21.04 20.03 2.23
C ASP A 24 20.23 20.30 0.96
N LEU A 25 20.08 19.30 0.07
CA LEU A 25 19.23 19.44 -1.10
C LEU A 25 17.76 19.61 -0.65
N PRO A 26 17.05 20.67 -1.09
CA PRO A 26 15.65 20.89 -0.71
C PRO A 26 14.76 19.69 -1.03
N LEU A 27 13.78 19.42 -0.16
CA LEU A 27 12.84 18.27 -0.22
C LEU A 27 12.19 18.07 -1.61
N TYR A 28 11.99 19.18 -2.32
CA TYR A 28 11.47 19.25 -3.68
C TYR A 28 11.92 20.57 -4.31
N THR A 29 12.28 20.58 -5.60
CA THR A 29 12.48 21.80 -6.38
C THR A 29 11.54 21.77 -7.58
N ARG A 30 10.75 22.83 -7.74
CA ARG A 30 9.95 23.08 -8.94
C ARG A 30 10.64 24.20 -9.70
N ASN A 31 11.09 23.93 -10.93
CA ASN A 31 11.50 25.00 -11.84
C ASN A 31 10.25 25.53 -12.52
N ASP A 32 9.70 26.65 -12.05
CA ASP A 32 8.66 27.37 -12.78
C ASP A 32 9.32 28.27 -13.84
N SER A 33 9.76 27.67 -14.95
CA SER A 33 10.20 28.41 -16.13
C SER A 33 9.15 28.37 -17.23
N THR A 34 7.95 28.92 -16.95
CA THR A 34 6.96 29.25 -18.00
C THR A 34 6.32 30.62 -17.78
N ILE A 35 7.15 31.67 -17.61
CA ILE A 35 6.69 33.01 -17.98
C ILE A 35 6.81 33.10 -19.52
N PRO A 36 5.72 33.31 -20.28
CA PRO A 36 5.82 33.47 -21.71
C PRO A 36 6.69 34.69 -22.00
N LYS A 37 7.78 34.50 -22.74
CA LYS A 37 8.66 35.59 -23.21
C LYS A 37 7.83 36.58 -24.04
N GLY A 38 7.43 37.68 -23.42
CA GLY A 38 6.99 38.88 -24.11
C GLY A 38 8.10 39.34 -25.04
N ARG A 39 7.82 39.37 -26.33
CA ARG A 39 8.75 39.76 -27.38
C ARG A 39 9.01 41.28 -27.26
N GLY A 40 10.10 41.68 -26.63
CA GLY A 40 10.39 43.11 -26.50
C GLY A 40 11.73 43.48 -25.88
N LYS A 41 12.69 43.79 -26.75
CA LYS A 41 13.81 44.73 -26.58
C LYS A 41 15.01 44.28 -25.73
N VAL A 42 16.09 44.02 -26.47
CA VAL A 42 17.47 43.86 -26.02
C VAL A 42 17.89 45.01 -25.12
N ARG A 43 18.33 44.68 -23.90
CA ARG A 43 19.29 45.49 -23.15
C ARG A 43 20.21 44.54 -22.37
N ASN A 44 21.51 44.67 -22.62
CA ASN A 44 22.56 43.95 -21.93
C ASN A 44 22.56 44.35 -20.45
N GLU A 45 22.32 43.38 -19.58
CA GLU A 45 22.80 43.28 -18.21
C GLU A 45 22.69 41.79 -17.86
N GLU A 46 23.68 41.25 -17.16
CA GLU A 46 23.82 39.84 -16.82
C GLU A 46 22.58 39.30 -16.09
N GLU A 47 21.64 38.69 -16.83
CA GLU A 47 20.55 37.90 -16.27
C GLU A 47 21.12 36.57 -15.76
N GLU A 48 21.69 36.61 -14.56
CA GLU A 48 21.63 35.47 -13.66
C GLU A 48 20.16 35.23 -13.35
N SER A 49 19.47 34.45 -14.22
CA SER A 49 18.12 33.98 -13.94
C SER A 49 18.21 32.93 -12.83
N VAL A 50 18.41 33.41 -11.60
CA VAL A 50 18.30 32.60 -10.39
C VAL A 50 16.85 32.11 -10.35
N ALA A 51 16.65 30.86 -10.75
CA ALA A 51 15.38 30.16 -10.55
C ALA A 51 15.08 30.26 -9.04
N ALA A 52 14.11 31.10 -8.69
CA ALA A 52 13.69 31.29 -7.30
C ALA A 52 13.23 29.93 -6.76
N THR A 53 14.12 29.28 -6.00
CA THR A 53 13.85 27.97 -5.41
C THR A 53 12.97 28.20 -4.19
N VAL A 54 11.65 28.16 -4.36
CA VAL A 54 10.75 28.33 -3.22
C VAL A 54 10.81 27.09 -2.34
N LYS A 55 11.23 27.26 -1.09
CA LYS A 55 11.44 26.18 -0.13
C LYS A 55 10.13 25.89 0.61
N ALA A 56 9.49 24.76 0.30
CA ALA A 56 8.39 24.26 1.13
C ALA A 56 8.92 23.89 2.54
N THR A 57 8.36 24.51 3.58
CA THR A 57 8.72 24.22 4.97
C THR A 57 8.08 22.91 5.42
N TYR A 58 8.76 22.09 6.24
CA TYR A 58 8.23 20.83 6.76
C TYR A 58 6.79 20.95 7.30
N LYS A 59 6.46 22.06 7.98
CA LYS A 59 5.11 22.33 8.53
C LYS A 59 4.01 22.35 7.46
N THR A 60 4.23 22.99 6.31
CA THR A 60 3.22 23.08 5.24
C THR A 60 3.01 21.74 4.56
N VAL A 61 4.10 20.99 4.39
CA VAL A 61 4.07 19.62 3.86
C VAL A 61 3.30 18.69 4.80
N PHE A 62 3.61 18.67 6.10
CA PHE A 62 2.89 17.84 7.07
C PHE A 62 1.39 18.21 7.14
N ALA A 63 1.04 19.50 7.11
CA ALA A 63 -0.34 19.94 7.10
C ALA A 63 -1.10 19.43 5.86
N SER A 64 -0.48 19.42 4.68
CA SER A 64 -1.12 18.95 3.44
C SER A 64 -1.44 17.44 3.43
N TYR A 65 -0.78 16.64 4.28
CA TYR A 65 -1.02 15.20 4.43
C TYR A 65 -1.72 14.83 5.75
N ALA A 66 -2.15 15.82 6.55
CA ALA A 66 -2.89 15.56 7.78
C ALA A 66 -4.16 14.72 7.53
N ILE A 67 -4.84 14.98 6.40
CA ILE A 67 -6.02 14.23 5.98
C ILE A 67 -5.68 12.75 5.71
N ASP A 68 -4.55 12.46 5.04
CA ASP A 68 -4.12 11.08 4.78
C ASP A 68 -3.87 10.32 6.09
N TRP A 69 -3.23 10.96 7.07
CA TRP A 69 -3.01 10.36 8.40
C TRP A 69 -4.31 10.12 9.16
N ILE A 70 -5.20 11.12 9.20
CA ILE A 70 -6.52 10.97 9.82
C ILE A 70 -7.27 9.80 9.17
N PHE A 71 -7.23 9.72 7.84
CA PHE A 71 -7.87 8.64 7.09
C PHE A 71 -7.26 7.26 7.42
N ILE A 72 -5.94 7.14 7.49
CA ILE A 72 -5.26 5.89 7.92
C ILE A 72 -5.71 5.46 9.32
N PHE A 73 -5.73 6.38 10.29
CA PHE A 73 -6.17 6.06 11.65
C PHE A 73 -7.65 5.70 11.71
N ALA A 74 -8.50 6.40 10.94
CA ALA A 74 -9.92 6.08 10.83
C ALA A 74 -10.15 4.69 10.22
N LEU A 75 -9.44 4.35 9.13
CA LEU A 75 -9.50 3.03 8.52
C LEU A 75 -8.99 1.94 9.47
N TRP A 76 -7.94 2.21 10.23
CA TRP A 76 -7.43 1.27 11.23
C TRP A 76 -8.44 1.03 12.36
N GLY A 77 -9.07 2.09 12.88
CA GLY A 77 -10.16 1.98 13.85
C GLY A 77 -11.35 1.20 13.31
N LEU A 78 -11.77 1.49 12.08
CA LEU A 78 -12.84 0.76 11.38
C LEU A 78 -12.49 -0.73 11.23
N LEU A 79 -11.25 -1.06 10.86
CA LEU A 79 -10.78 -2.43 10.74
C LEU A 79 -10.88 -3.19 12.07
N VAL A 80 -10.53 -2.55 13.20
CA VAL A 80 -10.67 -3.14 14.54
C VAL A 80 -12.13 -3.44 14.86
N VAL A 81 -13.05 -2.52 14.53
CA VAL A 81 -14.50 -2.70 14.73
C VAL A 81 -15.02 -3.86 13.86
N LEU A 82 -14.71 -3.86 12.56
CA LEU A 82 -15.15 -4.89 11.60
C LEU A 82 -14.63 -6.29 11.96
N ASN A 83 -13.42 -6.40 12.51
CA ASN A 83 -12.86 -7.69 12.93
C ASN A 83 -13.69 -8.34 14.06
N ARG A 84 -14.33 -7.54 14.92
CA ARG A 84 -15.13 -8.03 16.06
C ARG A 84 -16.58 -8.38 15.70
N SER A 85 -17.11 -7.87 14.59
CA SER A 85 -18.49 -8.14 14.18
C SER A 85 -18.69 -9.52 13.55
N GLY A 86 -19.84 -10.16 13.80
CA GLY A 86 -20.13 -11.53 13.34
C GLY A 86 -20.30 -11.69 11.82
N GLY A 87 -20.92 -10.71 11.16
CA GLY A 87 -21.24 -10.78 9.72
C GLY A 87 -22.40 -11.72 9.37
N HIS A 88 -22.68 -11.85 8.08
CA HIS A 88 -23.63 -12.80 7.52
C HIS A 88 -23.14 -14.25 7.70
N LYS A 89 -24.08 -15.18 7.89
CA LYS A 89 -23.79 -16.62 8.04
C LYS A 89 -24.52 -17.35 6.92
N ARG A 90 -23.76 -17.79 5.92
CA ARG A 90 -24.34 -18.52 4.79
C ARG A 90 -24.71 -19.94 5.23
N GLU A 91 -25.82 -20.44 4.72
CA GLU A 91 -26.24 -21.83 4.90
C GLU A 91 -25.18 -22.81 4.34
N PHE A 92 -25.11 -24.00 4.92
CA PHE A 92 -24.11 -25.02 4.58
C PHE A 92 -24.70 -26.42 4.72
N SER A 93 -24.09 -27.42 4.06
CA SER A 93 -24.49 -28.82 4.21
C SER A 93 -23.51 -29.56 5.09
N LEU A 94 -24.00 -30.39 6.01
CA LEU A 94 -23.18 -31.28 6.82
C LEU A 94 -22.44 -32.33 5.98
N ASN A 95 -22.92 -32.63 4.78
CA ASN A 95 -22.33 -33.60 3.87
C ASN A 95 -21.23 -33.03 2.96
N ASP A 96 -20.96 -31.72 3.04
CA ASP A 96 -19.93 -31.07 2.24
C ASP A 96 -18.53 -31.33 2.81
N ILE A 97 -17.78 -32.24 2.16
CA ILE A 97 -16.41 -32.60 2.55
C ILE A 97 -15.44 -31.41 2.53
N SER A 98 -15.74 -30.34 1.77
CA SER A 98 -14.86 -29.18 1.68
C SER A 98 -14.83 -28.35 2.96
N ILE A 99 -15.80 -28.53 3.87
CA ILE A 99 -15.92 -27.84 5.16
C ILE A 99 -15.74 -28.74 6.39
N GLN A 100 -15.35 -30.01 6.16
CA GLN A 100 -15.15 -31.03 7.19
C GLN A 100 -13.67 -31.18 7.62
N HIS A 101 -12.79 -30.27 7.22
CA HIS A 101 -11.39 -30.32 7.66
C HIS A 101 -11.27 -30.02 9.16
N SER A 102 -10.18 -30.50 9.77
CA SER A 102 -9.88 -30.24 11.17
C SER A 102 -9.48 -28.78 11.41
N PHE A 103 -9.92 -28.23 12.53
CA PHE A 103 -9.51 -26.92 13.03
C PHE A 103 -8.03 -26.95 13.45
N ALA A 104 -7.22 -26.09 12.85
CA ALA A 104 -5.84 -25.88 13.27
C ALA A 104 -5.79 -24.93 14.48
N GLU A 105 -5.48 -25.47 15.67
CA GLU A 105 -5.35 -24.68 16.91
C GLU A 105 -4.20 -23.66 16.84
N HIS A 106 -3.11 -24.05 16.18
CA HIS A 106 -1.91 -23.25 16.02
C HIS A 106 -1.75 -22.82 14.57
N GLU A 107 -1.98 -21.53 14.30
CA GLU A 107 -1.78 -20.96 12.98
C GLU A 107 -0.28 -20.85 12.66
N ARG A 108 0.13 -21.30 11.47
CA ARG A 108 1.53 -21.13 11.02
C ARG A 108 1.94 -19.66 10.92
N VAL A 109 1.01 -18.82 10.51
CA VAL A 109 1.16 -17.35 10.51
C VAL A 109 0.03 -16.75 11.34
N PRO A 110 0.29 -16.42 12.63
CA PRO A 110 -0.70 -15.74 13.46
C PRO A 110 -0.83 -14.24 13.10
N PRO A 111 -1.91 -13.55 13.52
CA PRO A 111 -2.18 -12.16 13.14
C PRO A 111 -1.07 -11.15 13.47
N HIS A 112 -0.36 -11.33 14.60
CA HIS A 112 0.76 -10.44 14.96
C HIS A 112 1.95 -10.63 14.01
N LEU A 113 2.23 -11.88 13.59
CA LEU A 113 3.26 -12.17 12.61
C LEU A 113 2.87 -11.64 11.23
N LEU A 114 1.60 -11.74 10.85
CA LEU A 114 1.08 -11.11 9.63
C LEU A 114 1.35 -9.60 9.63
N ALA A 115 1.04 -8.89 10.71
CA ALA A 115 1.27 -7.46 10.82
C ALA A 115 2.77 -7.13 10.72
N PHE A 116 3.63 -7.91 11.38
CA PHE A 116 5.08 -7.75 11.27
C PHE A 116 5.59 -7.99 9.84
N VAL A 117 5.13 -9.04 9.16
CA VAL A 117 5.54 -9.36 7.78
C VAL A 117 5.01 -8.32 6.79
N SER A 118 3.80 -7.81 6.99
CA SER A 118 3.12 -6.94 6.02
C SER A 118 3.38 -5.44 6.25
N ILE A 119 3.81 -5.03 7.44
CA ILE A 119 4.15 -3.63 7.74
C ILE A 119 5.59 -3.52 8.26
N GLY A 120 5.95 -4.35 9.24
CA GLY A 120 7.28 -4.31 9.87
C GLY A 120 8.42 -4.53 8.87
N ILE A 121 8.39 -5.63 8.11
CA ILE A 121 9.42 -5.91 7.08
C ILE A 121 9.47 -4.79 6.04
N PRO A 122 8.34 -4.34 5.44
CA PRO A 122 8.36 -3.14 4.61
C PRO A 122 9.04 -1.94 5.27
N LEU A 123 8.65 -1.52 6.47
CA LEU A 123 9.28 -0.37 7.12
C LEU A 123 10.79 -0.56 7.33
N ILE A 124 11.23 -1.76 7.72
CA ILE A 124 12.65 -2.12 7.90
C ILE A 124 13.43 -2.03 6.58
N VAL A 125 12.79 -2.21 5.43
CA VAL A 125 13.45 -2.15 4.12
C VAL A 125 13.32 -0.75 3.48
N LEU A 126 12.11 -0.19 3.45
CA LEU A 126 11.80 1.08 2.81
C LEU A 126 12.56 2.25 3.46
N VAL A 127 12.55 2.33 4.80
CA VAL A 127 13.12 3.48 5.54
C VAL A 127 14.65 3.56 5.39
N PRO A 128 15.44 2.48 5.55
CA PRO A 128 16.88 2.57 5.30
C PRO A 128 17.22 2.90 3.85
N ILE A 129 16.45 2.38 2.88
CA ILE A 129 16.65 2.73 1.47
C ILE A 129 16.38 4.23 1.26
N SER A 130 15.27 4.77 1.77
CA SER A 130 14.95 6.18 1.56
C SER A 130 15.93 7.12 2.29
N VAL A 131 16.37 6.77 3.49
CA VAL A 131 17.27 7.58 4.32
C VAL A 131 18.72 7.51 3.86
N PHE A 132 19.26 6.30 3.63
CA PHE A 132 20.70 6.14 3.35
C PHE A 132 21.03 6.12 1.87
N ILE A 133 20.13 5.57 1.04
CA ILE A 133 20.36 5.41 -0.40
C ILE A 133 19.77 6.59 -1.17
N ALA A 134 18.48 6.86 -1.03
CA ALA A 134 17.84 7.99 -1.71
C ALA A 134 18.18 9.35 -1.05
N ARG A 135 18.57 9.33 0.23
CA ARG A 135 18.85 10.53 1.05
C ARG A 135 17.75 11.58 0.97
N ASN A 136 16.50 11.11 0.97
CA ASN A 136 15.34 11.97 0.77
C ASN A 136 14.30 11.72 1.87
N ALA A 137 14.15 12.68 2.79
CA ALA A 137 13.14 12.61 3.85
C ALA A 137 11.71 12.63 3.30
N TRP A 138 11.50 13.28 2.15
CA TRP A 138 10.21 13.30 1.46
C TRP A 138 9.82 11.91 0.95
N ASP A 139 10.79 11.17 0.44
CA ASP A 139 10.60 9.79 0.02
C ASP A 139 10.26 8.86 1.20
N THR A 140 10.93 9.03 2.34
CA THR A 140 10.61 8.30 3.58
C THR A 140 9.15 8.52 3.98
N HIS A 141 8.68 9.77 3.96
CA HIS A 141 7.28 10.08 4.30
C HIS A 141 6.30 9.36 3.37
N ASN A 142 6.47 9.50 2.05
CA ASN A 142 5.59 8.89 1.06
C ASN A 142 5.62 7.36 1.10
N ALA A 143 6.78 6.76 1.34
CA ALA A 143 6.94 5.32 1.53
C ALA A 143 6.14 4.82 2.74
N VAL A 144 6.25 5.50 3.88
CA VAL A 144 5.56 5.13 5.13
C VAL A 144 4.06 5.33 5.00
N VAL A 145 3.60 6.49 4.53
CA VAL A 145 2.17 6.76 4.34
C VAL A 145 1.59 5.78 3.33
N GLY A 146 2.27 5.54 2.22
CA GLY A 146 1.80 4.63 1.16
C GLY A 146 1.64 3.19 1.61
N VAL A 147 2.58 2.64 2.38
CA VAL A 147 2.46 1.25 2.87
C VAL A 147 1.36 1.12 3.93
N LEU A 148 1.23 2.10 4.82
CA LEU A 148 0.17 2.09 5.84
C LEU A 148 -1.21 2.24 5.20
N MET A 149 -1.36 3.14 4.22
CA MET A 149 -2.59 3.32 3.45
C MET A 149 -2.97 2.04 2.69
N SER A 150 -2.01 1.40 2.01
CA SER A 150 -2.23 0.13 1.32
C SER A 150 -2.77 -0.94 2.26
N TYR A 151 -2.11 -1.11 3.42
CA TYR A 151 -2.49 -2.11 4.40
C TYR A 151 -3.89 -1.87 4.99
N THR A 152 -4.18 -0.64 5.44
CA THR A 152 -5.47 -0.34 6.09
C THR A 152 -6.63 -0.37 5.10
N MET A 153 -6.43 0.14 3.88
CA MET A 153 -7.45 0.08 2.82
C MET A 153 -7.75 -1.36 2.41
N ALA A 154 -6.73 -2.19 2.19
CA ALA A 154 -6.93 -3.60 1.88
C ALA A 154 -7.63 -4.34 3.03
N GLY A 155 -7.26 -4.05 4.29
CA GLY A 155 -7.89 -4.63 5.46
C GLY A 155 -9.38 -4.32 5.55
N VAL A 156 -9.76 -3.04 5.41
CA VAL A 156 -11.16 -2.61 5.47
C VAL A 156 -11.99 -3.25 4.36
N VAL A 157 -11.52 -3.17 3.10
CA VAL A 157 -12.24 -3.74 1.96
C VAL A 157 -12.42 -5.26 2.14
N THR A 158 -11.36 -5.97 2.53
CA THR A 158 -11.44 -7.42 2.79
C THR A 158 -12.46 -7.75 3.89
N GLN A 159 -12.47 -7.00 5.01
CA GLN A 159 -13.41 -7.30 6.09
C GLN A 159 -14.86 -6.99 5.73
N ILE A 160 -15.12 -5.91 4.98
CA ILE A 160 -16.46 -5.61 4.47
C ILE A 160 -16.96 -6.77 3.60
N ILE A 161 -16.13 -7.26 2.66
CA ILE A 161 -16.51 -8.38 1.79
C ILE A 161 -16.72 -9.66 2.62
N LYS A 162 -15.82 -9.97 3.56
CA LYS A 162 -15.94 -11.14 4.44
C LYS A 162 -17.26 -11.17 5.19
N MET A 163 -17.61 -10.05 5.81
CA MET A 163 -18.85 -9.94 6.58
C MET A 163 -20.09 -10.00 5.70
N SER A 164 -20.01 -9.54 4.45
CA SER A 164 -21.13 -9.55 3.52
C SER A 164 -21.36 -10.94 2.92
N VAL A 165 -20.30 -11.65 2.57
CA VAL A 165 -20.38 -12.96 1.91
C VAL A 165 -20.68 -14.09 2.88
N GLY A 166 -20.11 -14.08 4.09
CA GLY A 166 -20.42 -15.10 5.11
C GLY A 166 -20.02 -16.53 4.73
N ARG A 167 -19.00 -16.69 3.87
CA ARG A 167 -18.59 -18.01 3.34
C ARG A 167 -18.01 -18.90 4.46
N PRO A 168 -18.52 -20.14 4.64
CA PRO A 168 -17.91 -21.19 5.44
C PRO A 168 -16.44 -21.42 5.13
N ARG A 169 -15.61 -21.54 6.17
CA ARG A 169 -14.22 -22.01 6.06
C ARG A 169 -14.16 -23.52 5.89
N PRO A 170 -13.03 -24.06 5.37
CA PRO A 170 -12.86 -25.50 5.26
C PRO A 170 -12.91 -26.26 6.59
N ASP A 171 -12.69 -25.57 7.71
CA ASP A 171 -12.75 -26.11 9.07
C ASP A 171 -14.07 -25.81 9.80
N LEU A 172 -15.12 -25.35 9.10
CA LEU A 172 -16.36 -24.89 9.74
C LEU A 172 -17.02 -25.97 10.61
N ILE A 173 -17.13 -27.21 10.14
CA ILE A 173 -17.85 -28.26 10.90
C ILE A 173 -17.15 -28.55 12.23
N SER A 174 -15.81 -28.57 12.23
CA SER A 174 -15.01 -28.76 13.45
C SER A 174 -15.15 -27.59 14.44
N ARG A 175 -15.42 -26.37 13.96
CA ARG A 175 -15.76 -25.21 14.80
C ARG A 175 -17.21 -25.22 15.27
N CYS A 176 -18.12 -25.70 14.44
CA CYS A 176 -19.56 -25.67 14.69
C CYS A 176 -19.95 -26.63 15.82
N LEU A 177 -19.34 -27.81 15.87
CA LEU A 177 -19.73 -28.89 16.79
C LEU A 177 -21.25 -29.16 16.68
N PRO A 178 -21.73 -29.74 15.56
CA PRO A 178 -23.16 -29.93 15.34
C PRO A 178 -23.79 -30.80 16.43
N VAL A 179 -25.06 -30.54 16.78
CA VAL A 179 -25.81 -31.37 17.73
C VAL A 179 -25.79 -32.85 17.34
N ALA A 180 -25.80 -33.74 18.34
CA ALA A 180 -25.80 -35.18 18.08
C ALA A 180 -27.02 -35.58 17.23
N GLY A 181 -26.77 -36.25 16.10
CA GLY A 181 -27.84 -36.62 15.16
C GLY A 181 -28.32 -35.47 14.25
N ALA A 182 -27.59 -34.34 14.18
CA ALA A 182 -27.88 -33.29 13.22
C ALA A 182 -27.92 -33.84 11.79
N THR A 183 -28.98 -33.49 11.07
CA THR A 183 -29.14 -33.81 9.65
C THR A 183 -29.52 -32.54 8.91
N ASP A 184 -29.13 -32.47 7.63
CA ASP A 184 -29.49 -31.37 6.77
C ASP A 184 -31.02 -31.28 6.59
N SER A 185 -31.52 -30.07 6.32
CA SER A 185 -32.96 -29.87 6.06
C SER A 185 -33.46 -30.79 4.93
N PRO A 186 -34.65 -31.40 5.07
CA PRO A 186 -35.22 -32.25 4.02
C PRO A 186 -35.49 -31.47 2.72
N VAL A 187 -35.61 -30.14 2.80
CA VAL A 187 -35.82 -29.26 1.66
C VAL A 187 -34.48 -28.59 1.31
N PHE A 188 -33.98 -28.87 0.10
CA PHE A 188 -32.69 -28.40 -0.45
C PHE A 188 -31.41 -28.86 0.27
N GLY A 189 -31.48 -29.59 1.39
CA GLY A 189 -30.30 -30.21 2.00
C GLY A 189 -29.34 -29.23 2.68
N LEU A 190 -29.84 -28.11 3.19
CA LEU A 190 -29.03 -27.08 3.83
C LEU A 190 -29.37 -26.93 5.32
N SER A 191 -28.35 -26.60 6.10
CA SER A 191 -28.36 -26.34 7.53
C SER A 191 -27.96 -24.89 7.81
N THR A 192 -28.51 -24.32 8.90
CA THR A 192 -28.15 -22.99 9.41
C THR A 192 -27.14 -23.11 10.55
N VAL A 193 -26.64 -21.96 11.04
CA VAL A 193 -25.74 -21.93 12.21
C VAL A 193 -26.39 -22.46 13.50
N ASP A 194 -27.72 -22.59 13.55
CA ASP A 194 -28.46 -22.91 14.78
C ASP A 194 -28.22 -24.35 15.26
N ILE A 195 -27.69 -25.22 14.40
CA ILE A 195 -27.30 -26.59 14.76
C ILE A 195 -25.96 -26.64 15.53
N CYS A 196 -25.19 -25.54 15.55
CA CYS A 196 -23.87 -25.49 16.17
C CYS A 196 -23.98 -25.34 17.69
N THR A 197 -23.20 -26.13 18.43
CA THR A 197 -23.21 -26.13 19.91
C THR A 197 -22.01 -25.43 20.55
N ASN A 198 -21.04 -24.97 19.75
CA ASN A 198 -19.85 -24.31 20.27
C ASN A 198 -20.20 -23.03 21.06
N THR A 199 -19.70 -22.93 22.29
CA THR A 199 -19.93 -21.80 23.20
C THR A 199 -19.08 -20.58 22.86
N ASP A 200 -17.95 -20.77 22.18
CA ASP A 200 -17.09 -19.68 21.74
C ASP A 200 -17.61 -19.07 20.43
N LEU A 201 -18.40 -18.00 20.58
CA LEU A 201 -18.95 -17.25 19.46
C LEU A 201 -17.87 -16.58 18.60
N PHE A 202 -16.67 -16.29 19.13
CA PHE A 202 -15.59 -15.70 18.34
C PHE A 202 -15.05 -16.73 17.34
N ILE A 203 -14.80 -17.96 17.80
CA ILE A 203 -14.35 -19.07 16.94
C ILE A 203 -15.41 -19.42 15.90
N LEU A 204 -16.68 -19.50 16.33
CA LEU A 204 -17.81 -19.83 15.45
C LEU A 204 -18.02 -18.76 14.37
N ASN A 205 -18.07 -17.48 14.76
CA ASN A 205 -18.27 -16.39 13.80
C ASN A 205 -17.07 -16.26 12.84
N ASP A 206 -15.84 -16.52 13.30
CA ASP A 206 -14.68 -16.56 12.40
C ASP A 206 -14.78 -17.70 11.36
N GLY A 207 -15.50 -18.79 11.69
CA GLY A 207 -15.79 -19.88 10.76
C GLY A 207 -16.56 -19.48 9.49
N PHE A 208 -17.29 -18.36 9.52
CA PHE A 208 -18.05 -17.85 8.36
C PHE A 208 -17.32 -16.72 7.61
N LYS A 209 -16.05 -16.43 7.96
CA LYS A 209 -15.27 -15.33 7.37
C LYS A 209 -14.18 -15.84 6.41
N SER A 210 -14.53 -16.78 5.53
CA SER A 210 -13.55 -17.39 4.60
C SER A 210 -13.21 -16.48 3.41
N PHE A 211 -14.18 -15.87 2.73
CA PHE A 211 -13.91 -15.17 1.47
C PHE A 211 -13.92 -13.64 1.62
N PRO A 212 -12.92 -12.91 1.08
CA PRO A 212 -11.60 -13.37 0.63
C PRO A 212 -10.64 -13.53 1.82
N SER A 213 -9.46 -14.12 1.61
CA SER A 213 -8.48 -14.30 2.68
C SER A 213 -7.87 -12.98 3.17
N GLY A 214 -8.01 -12.72 4.48
CA GLY A 214 -7.43 -11.54 5.15
C GLY A 214 -5.91 -11.58 5.19
N HIS A 215 -5.33 -12.75 5.46
CA HIS A 215 -3.86 -12.92 5.47
C HIS A 215 -3.29 -12.73 4.07
N SER A 216 -3.98 -13.25 3.04
CA SER A 216 -3.57 -13.09 1.66
C SER A 216 -3.63 -11.62 1.22
N SER A 217 -4.77 -10.96 1.40
CA SER A 217 -4.91 -9.54 1.01
C SER A 217 -3.96 -8.61 1.74
N LEU A 218 -3.82 -8.73 3.06
CA LEU A 218 -2.93 -7.86 3.84
C LEU A 218 -1.45 -8.07 3.52
N SER A 219 -1.02 -9.32 3.34
CA SER A 219 0.38 -9.61 2.98
C SER A 219 0.72 -9.10 1.57
N PHE A 220 -0.16 -9.30 0.59
CA PHE A 220 0.04 -8.75 -0.76
C PHE A 220 -0.12 -7.22 -0.81
N ALA A 221 -0.92 -6.61 0.07
CA ALA A 221 -1.01 -5.15 0.18
C ALA A 221 0.30 -4.53 0.69
N GLY A 222 0.88 -5.09 1.75
CA GLY A 222 2.13 -4.62 2.34
C GLY A 222 3.37 -4.96 1.53
N LEU A 223 3.57 -6.25 1.23
CA LEU A 223 4.72 -6.73 0.47
C LEU A 223 4.62 -6.39 -1.02
N GLY A 224 3.41 -6.28 -1.57
CA GLY A 224 3.22 -5.77 -2.92
C GLY A 224 3.60 -4.29 -3.03
N PHE A 225 3.26 -3.46 -2.04
CA PHE A 225 3.73 -2.08 -2.00
C PHE A 225 5.26 -2.01 -1.90
N LEU A 226 5.88 -2.82 -1.03
CA LEU A 226 7.34 -2.93 -0.95
C LEU A 226 7.94 -3.35 -2.29
N SER A 227 7.33 -4.31 -2.98
CA SER A 227 7.79 -4.78 -4.28
C SER A 227 7.76 -3.68 -5.35
N LEU A 228 6.66 -2.92 -5.43
CA LEU A 228 6.52 -1.78 -6.33
C LEU A 228 7.53 -0.67 -5.99
N TYR A 229 7.72 -0.36 -4.71
CA TYR A 229 8.71 0.61 -4.26
C TYR A 229 10.13 0.21 -4.67
N LEU A 230 10.54 -1.03 -4.39
CA LEU A 230 11.85 -1.53 -4.79
C LEU A 230 12.02 -1.50 -6.31
N ALA A 231 10.98 -1.87 -7.06
CA ALA A 231 11.04 -1.83 -8.52
C ALA A 231 11.22 -0.41 -9.06
N GLY A 232 10.60 0.59 -8.44
CA GLY A 232 10.80 2.01 -8.77
C GLY A 232 12.23 2.47 -8.46
N LYS A 233 12.77 2.15 -7.29
CA LYS A 233 14.13 2.52 -6.87
C LYS A 233 15.23 1.88 -7.71
N MET A 234 14.99 0.64 -8.16
CA MET A 234 15.95 -0.12 -8.96
C MET A 234 15.78 0.06 -10.46
N HIS A 235 14.81 0.89 -10.89
CA HIS A 235 14.50 1.10 -12.31
C HIS A 235 14.25 -0.21 -13.07
N LEU A 236 13.39 -1.06 -12.50
CA LEU A 236 13.17 -2.41 -13.01
C LEU A 236 12.71 -2.44 -14.48
N TRP A 237 11.84 -1.51 -14.86
CA TRP A 237 11.31 -1.38 -16.23
C TRP A 237 11.99 -0.27 -17.04
N ASP A 238 13.25 0.02 -16.74
CA ASP A 238 14.09 0.83 -17.63
C ASP A 238 14.48 0.02 -18.89
N ILE A 239 14.73 0.74 -19.98
CA ILE A 239 14.95 0.24 -21.35
C ILE A 239 16.15 -0.74 -21.42
N ARG A 240 16.98 -0.78 -20.37
CA ARG A 240 18.22 -1.57 -20.27
C ARG A 240 18.04 -3.00 -19.74
N GLY A 241 16.87 -3.37 -19.20
CA GLY A 241 16.49 -4.75 -18.86
C GLY A 241 17.47 -5.55 -17.97
N HIS A 242 17.52 -5.28 -16.67
CA HIS A 242 18.41 -6.00 -15.72
C HIS A 242 17.67 -7.08 -14.91
N ARG A 243 17.86 -8.36 -15.27
CA ARG A 243 17.15 -9.53 -14.67
C ARG A 243 17.39 -9.71 -13.16
N THR A 244 18.56 -9.38 -12.63
CA THR A 244 18.86 -9.55 -11.19
C THR A 244 18.10 -8.56 -10.31
N ARG A 245 17.85 -7.34 -10.82
CA ARG A 245 17.02 -6.34 -10.14
C ARG A 245 15.56 -6.78 -10.03
N ALA A 246 15.08 -7.56 -11.01
CA ALA A 246 13.73 -8.13 -10.99
C ALA A 246 13.54 -9.08 -9.81
N TRP A 247 14.48 -10.01 -9.61
CA TRP A 247 14.43 -10.95 -8.48
C TRP A 247 14.43 -10.24 -7.14
N ALA A 248 15.31 -9.25 -6.96
CA ALA A 248 15.35 -8.46 -5.72
C ALA A 248 14.03 -7.72 -5.48
N ALA A 249 13.49 -7.05 -6.50
CA ALA A 249 12.26 -6.26 -6.40
C ALA A 249 11.02 -7.11 -6.16
N LEU A 250 10.94 -8.30 -6.74
CA LEU A 250 9.77 -9.18 -6.68
C LEU A 250 9.83 -10.19 -5.53
N SER A 251 10.99 -10.37 -4.88
CA SER A 251 11.13 -11.29 -3.74
C SER A 251 10.14 -11.07 -2.59
N PRO A 252 9.69 -9.83 -2.26
CA PRO A 252 8.62 -9.64 -1.27
C PRO A 252 7.31 -10.36 -1.63
N LEU A 253 6.98 -10.47 -2.93
CA LEU A 253 5.77 -11.17 -3.38
C LEU A 253 5.85 -12.67 -3.10
N LEU A 254 7.04 -13.26 -3.13
CA LEU A 254 7.25 -14.64 -2.70
C LEU A 254 6.93 -14.80 -1.21
N GLY A 255 7.35 -13.85 -0.37
CA GLY A 255 6.97 -13.80 1.04
C GLY A 255 5.45 -13.73 1.24
N GLY A 256 4.77 -12.89 0.46
CA GLY A 256 3.30 -12.80 0.45
C GLY A 256 2.64 -14.12 0.02
N ALA A 257 3.18 -14.77 -1.00
CA ALA A 257 2.72 -16.08 -1.45
C ALA A 257 2.88 -17.15 -0.36
N MET A 258 3.99 -17.16 0.39
CA MET A 258 4.18 -18.11 1.51
C MET A 258 3.17 -17.88 2.64
N VAL A 259 2.86 -16.63 2.98
CA VAL A 259 1.80 -16.29 3.94
C VAL A 259 0.44 -16.75 3.42
N ALA A 260 0.14 -16.51 2.15
CA ALA A 260 -1.08 -16.95 1.49
C ALA A 260 -1.25 -18.49 1.50
N ILE A 261 -0.20 -19.24 1.14
CA ILE A 261 -0.19 -20.71 1.12
C ILE A 261 -0.37 -21.29 2.52
N SER A 262 0.16 -20.63 3.56
CA SER A 262 -0.03 -21.08 4.95
C SER A 262 -1.52 -21.24 5.32
N ARG A 263 -2.41 -20.47 4.68
CA ARG A 263 -3.85 -20.48 4.97
C ARG A 263 -4.58 -21.69 4.40
N THR A 264 -4.15 -22.19 3.24
CA THR A 264 -4.66 -23.45 2.72
C THR A 264 -4.09 -24.62 3.51
N ALA A 265 -2.81 -24.53 3.91
CA ALA A 265 -2.16 -25.56 4.70
C ALA A 265 -2.77 -25.70 6.11
N ASP A 266 -3.32 -24.62 6.68
CA ASP A 266 -4.02 -24.61 7.98
C ASP A 266 -5.53 -24.95 7.84
N ASN A 267 -6.02 -25.29 6.64
CA ASN A 267 -7.45 -25.51 6.33
C ASN A 267 -8.36 -24.31 6.68
N ARG A 268 -7.81 -23.09 6.70
CA ARG A 268 -8.54 -21.87 7.09
C ARG A 268 -9.23 -21.20 5.91
N HIS A 269 -8.78 -21.50 4.70
CA HIS A 269 -9.25 -20.85 3.47
C HIS A 269 -9.21 -21.81 2.29
N HIS A 270 -10.16 -21.66 1.39
CA HIS A 270 -10.11 -22.29 0.08
C HIS A 270 -9.11 -21.56 -0.81
N TRP A 271 -8.61 -22.22 -1.85
CA TRP A 271 -7.65 -21.60 -2.77
C TRP A 271 -8.23 -20.36 -3.47
N GLN A 272 -9.54 -20.29 -3.73
CA GLN A 272 -10.17 -19.10 -4.32
C GLN A 272 -10.14 -17.90 -3.36
N ASP A 273 -10.37 -18.15 -2.07
CA ASP A 273 -10.29 -17.11 -1.05
C ASP A 273 -8.88 -16.50 -1.01
N VAL A 274 -7.87 -17.37 -1.14
CA VAL A 274 -6.47 -16.97 -1.17
C VAL A 274 -6.14 -16.19 -2.44
N LEU A 275 -6.51 -16.68 -3.61
CA LEU A 275 -6.24 -16.03 -4.90
C LEU A 275 -6.89 -14.65 -5.00
N ILE A 276 -8.20 -14.55 -4.73
CA ILE A 276 -8.91 -13.27 -4.78
C ILE A 276 -8.39 -12.32 -3.70
N GLY A 277 -8.04 -12.84 -2.51
CA GLY A 277 -7.34 -12.07 -1.49
C GLY A 277 -6.03 -11.48 -2.01
N SER A 278 -5.19 -12.28 -2.66
CA SER A 278 -3.90 -11.81 -3.21
C SER A 278 -4.10 -10.74 -4.27
N LEU A 279 -5.03 -10.95 -5.20
CA LEU A 279 -5.34 -10.00 -6.27
C LEU A 279 -5.87 -8.67 -5.70
N LEU A 280 -6.76 -8.73 -4.71
CA LEU A 280 -7.25 -7.53 -4.01
C LEU A 280 -6.10 -6.78 -3.34
N GLY A 281 -5.22 -7.49 -2.63
CA GLY A 281 -4.04 -6.89 -1.99
C GLY A 281 -3.10 -6.22 -3.00
N LEU A 282 -2.79 -6.90 -4.11
CA LEU A 282 -1.96 -6.34 -5.18
C LEU A 282 -2.59 -5.11 -5.84
N PHE A 283 -3.90 -5.16 -6.09
CA PHE A 283 -4.63 -4.02 -6.67
C PHE A 283 -4.58 -2.81 -5.74
N VAL A 284 -4.87 -3.00 -4.45
CA VAL A 284 -4.79 -1.93 -3.45
C VAL A 284 -3.35 -1.39 -3.32
N ALA A 285 -2.34 -2.26 -3.27
CA ALA A 285 -0.95 -1.86 -3.27
C ALA A 285 -0.58 -1.01 -4.48
N TRP A 286 -1.05 -1.40 -5.67
CA TRP A 286 -0.83 -0.64 -6.89
C TRP A 286 -1.51 0.73 -6.84
N VAL A 287 -2.78 0.81 -6.40
CA VAL A 287 -3.49 2.09 -6.23
C VAL A 287 -2.72 3.00 -5.27
N SER A 288 -2.41 2.50 -4.06
CA SER A 288 -1.67 3.28 -3.06
C SER A 288 -0.29 3.70 -3.57
N TYR A 289 0.46 2.81 -4.23
CA TYR A 289 1.74 3.18 -4.84
C TYR A 289 1.58 4.33 -5.84
N ARG A 290 0.58 4.25 -6.74
CA ARG A 290 0.33 5.29 -7.76
C ARG A 290 -0.11 6.63 -7.20
N THR A 291 -0.67 6.68 -5.99
CA THR A 291 -1.02 7.94 -5.31
C THR A 291 0.19 8.68 -4.73
N TYR A 292 1.32 8.01 -4.51
CA TYR A 292 2.53 8.60 -3.93
C TYR A 292 3.76 8.55 -4.87
N TYR A 293 3.75 7.71 -5.90
CA TYR A 293 4.85 7.51 -6.84
C TYR A 293 4.36 7.49 -8.30
N PRO A 294 5.20 7.92 -9.26
CA PRO A 294 4.89 7.86 -10.69
C PRO A 294 4.87 6.42 -11.23
N ARG A 295 4.56 6.25 -12.51
CA ARG A 295 4.53 4.92 -13.15
C ARG A 295 5.93 4.31 -13.13
N LEU A 296 6.03 2.99 -13.04
CA LEU A 296 7.32 2.28 -13.00
C LEU A 296 8.15 2.43 -14.29
N THR A 297 7.51 2.79 -15.40
CA THR A 297 8.15 3.11 -16.68
C THR A 297 8.61 4.57 -16.78
N HIS A 298 8.22 5.43 -15.83
CA HIS A 298 8.60 6.84 -15.84
C HIS A 298 10.10 6.99 -15.57
N ARG A 299 10.77 7.93 -16.24
CA ARG A 299 12.21 8.18 -16.09
C ARG A 299 12.62 8.52 -14.65
N GLN A 300 11.70 9.05 -13.85
CA GLN A 300 11.89 9.40 -12.45
C GLN A 300 11.09 8.49 -11.51
N CYS A 301 10.90 7.20 -11.86
CA CYS A 301 10.19 6.22 -11.02
C CYS A 301 10.80 6.01 -9.62
N HIS A 302 12.05 6.41 -9.42
CA HIS A 302 12.74 6.36 -8.14
C HIS A 302 12.41 7.56 -7.23
N LEU A 303 11.69 8.58 -7.69
CA LEU A 303 11.30 9.75 -6.89
C LEU A 303 9.82 9.68 -6.50
N PRO A 304 9.45 10.14 -5.29
CA PRO A 304 8.05 10.34 -4.92
C PRO A 304 7.44 11.50 -5.73
N LEU A 305 6.11 11.57 -5.78
CA LEU A 305 5.39 12.71 -6.35
C LEU A 305 5.64 13.98 -5.55
N ALA A 306 5.44 15.14 -6.18
CA ALA A 306 5.60 16.44 -5.55
C ALA A 306 4.67 16.61 -4.32
N PRO A 307 5.10 17.37 -3.28
CA PRO A 307 4.22 17.74 -2.17
C PRO A 307 2.93 18.42 -2.63
N ARG A 308 1.81 18.16 -1.97
CA ARG A 308 0.49 18.78 -2.24
C ARG A 308 0.35 20.22 -1.72
N ALA A 309 1.44 20.85 -1.30
CA ALA A 309 1.44 22.23 -0.85
C ALA A 309 1.95 23.13 -1.98
N ASP A 310 1.12 24.08 -2.43
CA ASP A 310 1.63 25.18 -3.25
C ASP A 310 2.51 26.07 -2.36
N PRO A 311 3.70 26.46 -2.84
CA PRO A 311 4.58 27.37 -2.11
C PRO A 311 3.93 28.71 -1.75
N ASP A 312 2.87 29.10 -2.47
CA ASP A 312 2.36 30.48 -2.50
C ASP A 312 1.21 30.77 -1.52
N ALA A 313 0.72 29.78 -0.76
CA ALA A 313 -0.50 29.96 0.04
C ALA A 313 -0.35 30.86 1.29
N PHE A 314 0.86 31.34 1.60
CA PHE A 314 1.13 32.11 2.82
C PHE A 314 1.83 33.46 2.61
N GLU A 315 2.17 33.86 1.37
CA GLU A 315 2.73 35.20 1.12
C GLU A 315 1.66 36.25 0.72
N ASP A 316 0.40 35.83 0.45
CA ASP A 316 -0.68 36.76 0.11
C ASP A 316 -1.24 37.57 1.30
N PHE A 317 -0.69 37.45 2.52
CA PHE A 317 -1.16 38.23 3.67
C PHE A 317 -0.42 39.54 3.94
N ASP A 318 0.57 39.91 3.12
CA ASP A 318 1.35 41.16 3.29
C ASP A 318 1.44 42.05 2.04
N LEU A 319 0.56 41.89 1.05
CA LEU A 319 0.53 42.75 -0.15
C LEU A 319 -0.86 43.32 -0.46
N ASP A 320 -1.52 43.90 0.54
CA ASP A 320 -2.56 44.91 0.28
C ASP A 320 -1.89 46.20 -0.20
N GLY A 321 -1.63 46.29 -1.52
CA GLY A 321 -0.97 47.47 -2.06
C GLY A 321 -0.80 47.62 -3.57
N ALA A 322 -1.36 46.78 -4.44
CA ALA A 322 -1.53 47.13 -5.86
C ALA A 322 -2.40 46.10 -6.58
N GLY A 323 -3.46 46.58 -7.25
CA GLY A 323 -4.40 45.75 -7.96
C GLY A 323 -3.78 44.94 -9.11
N GLY A 324 -4.22 43.68 -9.21
CA GLY A 324 -3.96 42.81 -10.34
C GLY A 324 -4.53 41.41 -10.07
N THR A 325 -5.78 41.18 -10.43
CA THR A 325 -6.37 39.82 -10.45
C THR A 325 -5.63 38.97 -11.48
N VAL A 326 -4.68 38.16 -11.06
CA VAL A 326 -4.09 37.11 -11.89
C VAL A 326 -5.00 35.88 -11.82
N ALA A 327 -5.61 35.55 -12.95
CA ALA A 327 -6.47 34.38 -13.09
C ALA A 327 -5.67 33.10 -12.83
N ARG A 328 -6.19 32.24 -11.94
CA ARG A 328 -5.71 30.88 -11.69
C ARG A 328 -5.82 30.04 -12.97
N GLU A 329 -4.71 29.79 -13.65
CA GLU A 329 -4.65 28.76 -14.68
C GLU A 329 -4.46 27.40 -13.99
N GLY A 330 -5.48 26.55 -14.09
CA GLY A 330 -5.56 25.27 -13.41
C GLY A 330 -4.40 24.33 -13.76
N VAL A 331 -4.07 23.48 -12.78
CA VAL A 331 -3.15 22.35 -12.87
C VAL A 331 -3.31 21.62 -14.20
N ARG A 332 -2.36 21.80 -15.13
CA ARG A 332 -2.21 20.90 -16.28
C ARG A 332 -1.73 19.56 -15.75
N LEU A 333 -2.63 18.57 -15.74
CA LEU A 333 -2.24 17.17 -15.78
C LEU A 333 -1.27 17.01 -16.96
N LEU A 334 -0.06 16.52 -16.68
CA LEU A 334 0.96 16.26 -17.69
C LEU A 334 0.32 15.43 -18.80
N SER A 335 0.12 16.09 -19.95
CA SER A 335 -0.28 15.47 -21.19
C SER A 335 0.73 14.39 -21.51
N GLU A 336 0.25 13.16 -21.64
CA GLU A 336 0.92 12.15 -22.45
C GLU A 336 1.14 12.77 -23.82
N GLU A 337 2.40 12.97 -24.19
CA GLU A 337 2.76 13.04 -25.60
C GLU A 337 3.73 11.89 -25.91
N PRO A 338 3.58 11.29 -27.11
CA PRO A 338 3.85 9.88 -27.39
C PRO A 338 5.32 9.44 -27.33
#